data_AF-A0A7J3MK15-F1
#
_entry.id   AF-A0A7J3MK15-F1
#
_cell.length_a   1.000
_cell.length_b   1.000
_cell.length_c   1.000
_cell.angle_alpha   90.00
_cell.angle_beta   90.00
_cell.angle_gamma   90.00
#
_symmetry.space_group_name_H-M   'P 1'
#
loop_
_entity.id
_entity.type
_entity.pdbx_description
1 polymer ?
#
loop_
_entity_poly.entity_id
_entity_poly.type
_entity_poly.pdbx_seq_one_letter_code
_entity_poly.pdbx_strand_id
1 'polypeptide(L)'
;MKEQYGIRKVYFAFIAPSYGNVDYLSDIEKDSSTKGALFTSEALLYLLFKKLSMGKSFLLADFEKLVSSQIVTRDAVKKVYGE
;
A
#
# COMPACT_ATOMS: atom_id res chain seq x y z
N MET A 1 -28.85 -11.98 2.23
CA MET A 1 -27.60 -11.69 2.95
C MET A 1 -26.88 -13.00 3.22
N LYS A 2 -26.15 -13.53 2.23
CA LYS A 2 -25.34 -14.74 2.34
C LYS A 2 -24.00 -14.45 1.65
N GLU A 3 -22.91 -14.79 2.34
CA GLU A 3 -21.53 -14.89 1.86
C GLU A 3 -20.77 -13.57 1.54
N GLN A 4 -20.27 -12.90 2.59
CA GLN A 4 -19.02 -12.11 2.52
C GLN A 4 -18.03 -12.50 3.63
N TYR A 5 -18.07 -13.75 4.09
CA TYR A 5 -16.92 -14.40 4.73
C TYR A 5 -16.11 -15.03 3.60
N GLY A 6 -15.07 -14.39 3.06
CA GLY A 6 -14.43 -14.95 1.86
C GLY A 6 -12.97 -14.64 1.59
N ILE A 7 -12.52 -13.39 1.66
CA ILE A 7 -11.11 -13.09 1.34
C ILE A 7 -10.61 -11.96 2.24
N ARG A 8 -9.91 -12.31 3.32
CA ARG A 8 -9.00 -11.37 3.99
C ARG A 8 -7.77 -11.24 3.08
N LYS A 9 -7.70 -10.18 2.29
CA LYS A 9 -6.46 -9.84 1.59
C LYS A 9 -5.44 -9.40 2.63
N VAL A 10 -4.34 -10.13 2.69
CA VAL A 10 -3.16 -9.78 3.48
C VAL A 10 -2.22 -9.01 2.55
N TYR A 11 -1.48 -8.06 3.12
CA TYR A 11 -0.41 -7.35 2.43
C TYR A 11 0.81 -7.36 3.35
N PHE A 12 2.00 -7.32 2.78
CA PHE A 12 3.21 -7.03 3.53
C PHE A 12 3.78 -5.67 3.13
N ALA A 13 4.54 -5.05 4.03
CA ALA A 13 5.16 -3.77 3.75
C ALA A 13 6.56 -3.70 4.33
N PHE A 14 7.48 -3.10 3.57
CA PHE A 14 8.79 -2.68 4.06
C PHE A 14 8.77 -1.18 4.27
N ILE A 15 9.18 -0.75 5.47
CA ILE A 15 9.19 0.67 5.84
C ILE A 15 10.61 1.04 6.21
N ALA A 16 11.20 1.96 5.45
CA ALA A 16 12.56 2.44 5.70
C ALA A 16 12.69 3.92 5.31
N PRO A 17 13.65 4.67 5.85
CA PRO A 17 13.85 6.07 5.48
C PRO A 17 14.20 6.27 4.00
N SER A 18 14.97 5.32 3.45
CA SER A 18 15.37 5.24 2.05
C SER A 18 15.64 3.77 1.68
N TYR A 19 15.73 3.49 0.39
CA TYR A 19 16.07 2.17 -0.14
C TYR A 19 16.95 2.33 -1.38
N GLY A 20 17.84 1.35 -1.59
CA GLY A 20 18.63 1.22 -2.81
C GLY A 20 17.87 0.44 -3.88
N ASN A 21 18.55 -0.43 -4.62
CA ASN A 21 17.89 -1.37 -5.52
C ASN A 21 17.03 -2.35 -4.71
N VAL A 22 15.78 -2.54 -5.15
CA VAL A 22 14.85 -3.46 -4.51
C VAL A 22 14.43 -4.54 -5.49
N ASP A 23 15.25 -5.59 -5.56
CA ASP A 23 15.03 -6.70 -6.48
C ASP A 23 14.29 -7.87 -5.83
N TYR A 24 14.16 -7.87 -4.50
CA TYR A 24 13.63 -9.00 -3.70
C TYR A 24 12.11 -8.99 -3.51
N LEU A 25 11.42 -7.89 -3.83
CA LEU A 25 9.97 -7.80 -3.61
C LEU A 25 9.19 -8.85 -4.40
N SER A 26 9.52 -8.98 -5.69
CA SER A 26 8.84 -9.92 -6.60
C SER A 26 9.00 -11.37 -6.15
N ASP A 27 10.14 -11.73 -5.58
CA ASP A 27 10.40 -13.07 -5.04
C ASP A 27 9.52 -13.34 -3.82
N ILE A 28 9.43 -12.39 -2.88
CA ILE A 28 8.55 -12.51 -1.72
C ILE A 28 7.08 -12.59 -2.15
N GLU A 29 6.64 -11.79 -3.13
CA GLU A 29 5.27 -11.84 -3.64
C GLU A 29 4.94 -13.21 -4.24
N LYS A 30 5.89 -13.80 -4.99
CA LYS A 30 5.75 -15.13 -5.58
C LYS A 30 5.67 -16.22 -4.51
N ASP A 31 6.55 -16.19 -3.53
CA ASP A 31 6.64 -17.22 -2.49
C ASP A 31 5.47 -17.15 -1.50
N SER A 32 5.03 -15.94 -1.15
CA SER A 32 3.95 -15.73 -0.18
C SER A 32 2.55 -15.64 -0.79
N SER A 33 2.46 -15.59 -2.13
CA SER A 33 1.21 -15.27 -2.85
C SER A 33 0.50 -14.02 -2.32
N THR A 34 1.28 -13.07 -1.79
CA THR A 34 0.80 -11.87 -1.09
C THR A 34 1.42 -10.64 -1.74
N LYS A 35 0.63 -9.58 -1.93
CA LYS A 35 1.14 -8.33 -2.50
C LYS A 35 1.89 -7.49 -1.47
N GLY A 36 2.99 -6.88 -1.92
CA GLY A 36 3.89 -6.11 -1.08
C GLY A 36 4.12 -4.69 -1.58
N ALA A 37 4.47 -3.80 -0.66
CA ALA A 37 4.89 -2.46 -1.01
C ALA A 37 6.04 -1.95 -0.12
N LEU A 38 6.91 -1.15 -0.71
CA LEU A 38 7.91 -0.34 -0.01
C LEU A 38 7.32 1.03 0.27
N PHE A 39 7.52 1.49 1.50
CA PHE A 39 7.16 2.83 1.92
C PHE A 39 8.37 3.53 2.48
N THR A 40 8.56 4.80 2.11
CA THR A 40 9.42 5.65 2.93
C THR A 40 8.66 5.94 4.22
N SER A 41 9.37 6.21 5.31
CA SER A 41 8.71 6.68 6.53
C SER A 41 7.81 7.90 6.26
N GLU A 42 8.24 8.82 5.39
CA GLU A 42 7.43 9.97 4.95
C GLU A 42 6.16 9.54 4.21
N ALA A 43 6.28 8.64 3.21
CA ALA A 43 5.14 8.20 2.42
C ALA A 43 4.10 7.47 3.29
N LEU A 44 4.53 6.65 4.25
CA LEU A 44 3.63 5.97 5.18
C LEU A 44 2.92 6.96 6.10
N LEU A 45 3.64 7.93 6.67
CA LEU A 45 3.03 8.96 7.51
C LEU A 45 2.03 9.80 6.73
N TYR A 46 2.33 10.13 5.48
CA TYR A 46 1.41 10.87 4.62
C TYR A 46 0.17 10.04 4.24
N LEU A 47 0.33 8.75 3.96
CA LEU A 47 -0.81 7.84 3.75
C LEU A 47 -1.69 7.73 4.99
N LEU A 48 -1.08 7.63 6.18
CA LEU A 48 -1.81 7.60 7.45
C LEU A 48 -2.59 8.90 7.66
N PHE A 49 -1.96 10.06 7.40
CA PHE A 49 -2.63 11.35 7.42
C PHE A 49 -3.83 11.37 6.47
N LYS A 50 -3.67 10.91 5.22
CA LYS A 50 -4.77 10.81 4.24
C LYS A 50 -5.90 9.91 4.70
N LYS A 51 -5.58 8.75 5.25
CA LYS A 51 -6.59 7.84 5.81
C LYS A 51 -7.41 8.52 6.91
N LEU A 52 -6.73 9.25 7.82
CA LEU A 52 -7.39 9.95 8.92
C LEU A 52 -8.23 11.13 8.43
N SER A 53 -7.72 11.93 7.48
CA SER A 53 -8.42 13.11 6.98
C SER A 53 -9.63 12.78 6.10
N MET A 54 -9.55 11.72 5.29
CA MET A 54 -10.63 11.30 4.39
C MET A 54 -11.70 10.46 5.10
N GLY A 55 -11.33 9.75 6.17
CA GLY A 55 -12.24 8.86 6.91
C GLY A 55 -12.90 7.83 5.99
N LYS A 56 -14.22 7.91 5.83
CA LYS A 56 -15.00 6.97 5.00
C LYS A 56 -14.74 7.10 3.50
N SER A 57 -14.20 8.24 3.05
CA SER A 57 -13.83 8.45 1.65
C SER A 57 -12.52 7.77 1.28
N PHE A 58 -11.78 7.23 2.25
CA PHE A 58 -10.60 6.42 1.98
C PHE A 58 -11.03 5.02 1.51
N LEU A 59 -10.95 4.77 0.20
CA LEU A 59 -11.35 3.49 -0.38
C LEU A 59 -10.20 2.48 -0.38
N LEU A 60 -10.52 1.24 0.01
CA LEU A 60 -9.57 0.13 -0.04
C LEU A 60 -9.16 -0.19 -1.48
N ALA A 61 -10.07 -0.05 -2.46
CA ALA A 61 -9.76 -0.27 -3.86
C ALA A 61 -8.67 0.68 -4.40
N ASP A 62 -8.60 1.92 -3.88
CA ASP A 62 -7.57 2.87 -4.25
C ASP A 62 -6.23 2.54 -3.57
N PHE A 63 -6.29 2.00 -2.34
CA PHE A 63 -5.10 1.48 -1.66
C PHE A 63 -4.53 0.28 -2.40
N GLU A 64 -5.39 -0.60 -2.92
CA GLU A 64 -4.98 -1.74 -3.76
C GLU A 64 -4.25 -1.29 -5.03
N LYS A 65 -4.72 -0.22 -5.68
CA LYS A 65 -4.00 0.39 -6.81
C LYS A 65 -2.65 0.96 -6.38
N LEU A 66 -2.59 1.61 -5.22
CA LEU A 66 -1.37 2.18 -4.69
C LEU A 66 -0.30 1.11 -4.43
N VAL A 67 -0.64 0.00 -3.75
CA VAL A 67 0.34 -1.06 -3.46
C VAL A 67 0.75 -1.85 -4.70
N SER A 68 -0.02 -1.78 -5.80
CA SER A 68 0.37 -2.43 -7.07
C SER A 68 1.60 -1.81 -7.73
N SER A 69 2.00 -0.59 -7.36
CA SER A 69 3.21 0.06 -7.90
C SER A 69 4.51 -0.43 -7.26
N GLN A 70 4.45 -1.32 -6.26
CA GLN A 70 5.56 -1.86 -5.45
C GLN A 70 6.33 -0.82 -4.63
N ILE A 71 6.66 0.35 -5.21
CA ILE A 71 7.26 1.48 -4.52
C ILE A 71 6.16 2.53 -4.32
N VAL A 72 5.89 2.86 -3.06
CA VAL A 72 4.90 3.86 -2.67
C VAL A 72 5.60 5.11 -2.20
N THR A 73 5.57 6.13 -3.04
CA THR A 73 6.08 7.47 -2.74
C THR A 73 4.96 8.39 -2.26
N ARG A 74 5.33 9.52 -1.65
CA ARG A 74 4.37 10.57 -1.29
C ARG A 74 3.57 11.07 -2.50
N ASP A 75 4.21 11.20 -3.66
CA ASP A 75 3.54 11.64 -4.89
C ASP A 75 2.56 10.59 -5.43
N ALA A 76 2.88 9.29 -5.28
CA ALA A 76 1.94 8.23 -5.61
C ALA A 76 0.68 8.31 -4.72
N VAL A 77 0.84 8.57 -3.42
CA VAL A 77 -0.28 8.78 -2.50
C VAL A 77 -1.12 9.99 -2.91
N LYS A 78 -0.49 11.13 -3.23
CA LYS A 78 -1.20 12.33 -3.72
C LYS A 78 -1.98 12.06 -5.00
N LYS A 79 -1.39 11.35 -5.95
CA LYS A 79 -2.04 11.01 -7.22
C LYS A 79 -3.30 10.17 -7.02
N VAL A 80 -3.29 9.26 -6.04
CA VAL A 80 -4.41 8.36 -5.76
C VAL A 80 -5.47 9.02 -4.89
N TYR A 81 -5.08 9.80 -3.87
CA TYR A 81 -5.97 10.34 -2.84
C TYR A 81 -6.15 11.87 -2.87
N GLY A 82 -5.62 12.55 -3.88
CA GLY A 82 -5.68 14.01 -4.03
C GLY A 82 -4.72 14.77 -3.12
N GLU A 83 -4.73 16.11 -3.23
CA GLU A 83 -3.95 17.04 -2.37
C GLU A 83 -4.46 17.11 -0.93
#